data_AF-A0A3B0V330-F1
#
_entry.id   AF-A0A3B0V330-F1
#
_cell.length_a   1.000
_cell.length_b   1.000
_cell.length_c   1.000
_cell.angle_alpha   90.00
_cell.angle_beta   90.00
_cell.angle_gamma   90.00
#
_symmetry.space_group_name_H-M   'P 1'
#
loop_
_entity.id
_entity.type
_entity.pdbx_description
1 polymer ?
#
loop_
_entity_poly.entity_id
_entity_poly.type
_entity_poly.pdbx_seq_one_letter_code
_entity_poly.pdbx_strand_id
1 'polypeptide(L)' 'MNILITGGAGFIGVNLVSYMVNRYPAYNIVVLDNLTYAGNLL' A
#
# COMPACT_ATOMS: atom_id res chain seq x y z
N MET A 1 7.63 -13.44 4.61
CA MET A 1 6.34 -13.62 3.89
C MET A 1 6.24 -12.56 2.82
N ASN A 2 5.73 -12.89 1.64
CA ASN A 2 5.56 -11.95 0.53
C ASN A 2 4.08 -11.56 0.42
N ILE A 3 3.77 -10.27 0.42
CA ILE A 3 2.41 -9.75 0.38
C ILE A 3 2.29 -8.76 -0.77
N LEU A 4 1.29 -8.97 -1.63
CA LEU A 4 0.89 -8.03 -2.67
C LEU A 4 -0.37 -7.28 -2.21
N ILE A 5 -0.29 -5.96 -2.18
CA ILE A 5 -1.43 -5.09 -1.85
C ILE A 5 -1.83 -4.33 -3.12
N THR A 6 -3.02 -4.62 -3.63
CA THR A 6 -3.61 -3.89 -4.76
C THR A 6 -4.39 -2.67 -4.26
N GLY A 7 -4.31 -1.53 -4.94
CA GLY A 7 -5.02 -0.32 -4.52
C GLY A 7 -4.41 0.34 -3.27
N GLY A 8 -3.12 0.09 -3.01
CA GLY A 8 -2.43 0.54 -1.79
C GLY A 8 -2.20 2.05 -1.68
N ALA A 9 -2.42 2.83 -2.74
CA ALA A 9 -2.39 4.30 -2.70
C ALA A 9 -3.75 4.91 -2.33
N GLY A 10 -4.83 4.11 -2.33
CA GLY A 10 -6.15 4.57 -1.93
C GLY A 10 -6.29 4.81 -0.42
N PHE A 11 -7.43 5.35 0.00
CA PHE A 11 -7.70 5.73 1.40
C PHE A 11 -7.44 4.59 2.43
N ILE A 12 -8.00 3.40 2.18
CA ILE A 12 -7.76 2.23 3.04
C ILE A 12 -6.36 1.66 2.80
N GLY A 13 -5.95 1.63 1.54
CA GLY A 13 -4.68 1.08 1.10
C GLY A 13 -3.49 1.70 1.83
N VAL A 14 -3.43 3.03 1.91
CA VAL A 14 -2.28 3.73 2.51
C VAL A 14 -2.17 3.46 4.01
N ASN A 15 -3.30 3.39 4.71
CA ASN A 15 -3.35 3.06 6.13
C ASN A 15 -2.92 1.61 6.38
N LEU A 16 -3.41 0.67 5.55
CA LEU A 16 -3.02 -0.73 5.63
C LEU A 16 -1.52 -0.91 5.35
N VAL A 17 -0.99 -0.30 4.29
CA VAL A 17 0.44 -0.37 3.95
C VAL A 17 1.29 0.18 5.10
N SER A 18 0.94 1.35 5.63
CA SER A 18 1.64 1.95 6.78
C SER A 18 1.62 1.03 8.01
N TYR A 19 0.46 0.48 8.36
CA TYR A 19 0.33 -0.47 9.46
C TYR A 19 1.20 -1.71 9.25
N MET A 20 1.16 -2.31 8.05
CA MET A 20 1.85 -3.56 7.74
C MET A 20 3.37 -3.39 7.73
N VAL A 21 3.89 -2.32 7.15
CA VAL A 21 5.33 -2.02 7.10
C VAL A 21 5.88 -1.81 8.52
N ASN A 22 5.14 -1.10 9.38
CA ASN A 22 5.57 -0.87 10.76
C ASN A 22 5.45 -2.12 11.64
N ARG A 23 4.38 -2.90 11.49
CA ARG A 23 4.10 -4.05 12.36
C ARG A 23 4.92 -5.28 11.99
N TYR A 24 5.25 -5.45 10.71
CA TYR A 24 5.91 -6.63 10.17
C TYR A 24 7.12 -6.27 9.29
N PRO A 25 8.21 -5.73 9.88
CA PRO A 25 9.35 -5.21 9.12
C PRO A 25 10.12 -6.29 8.34
N ALA A 26 9.98 -7.57 8.71
CA ALA A 26 10.60 -8.70 8.00
C ALA A 26 9.78 -9.19 6.80
N TYR A 27 8.61 -8.60 6.53
CA TYR A 27 7.78 -8.97 5.39
C TYR A 27 8.17 -8.17 4.17
N ASN A 28 8.13 -8.82 3.01
CA ASN A 28 8.28 -8.12 1.74
C ASN A 28 6.89 -7.72 1.26
N ILE A 29 6.62 -6.41 1.25
CA ILE A 29 5.32 -5.84 0.90
C ILE A 29 5.48 -5.11 -0.42
N VAL A 30 4.73 -5.53 -1.44
CA VAL A 30 4.70 -4.89 -2.76
C VAL A 30 3.33 -4.26 -2.95
N VAL A 31 3.30 -2.98 -3.32
CA VAL A 31 2.06 -2.26 -3.62
C VAL A 31 1.90 -2.15 -5.14
N LEU A 32 0.75 -2.59 -5.64
CA LEU A 32 0.33 -2.40 -7.03
C LEU A 32 -0.87 -1.45 -7.05
N ASP A 33 -0.75 -0.31 -7.72
CA ASP A 33 -1.82 0.66 -7.82
C ASP A 33 -1.90 1.25 -9.23
N ASN A 34 -3.10 1.58 -9.68
CA ASN A 34 -3.36 2.21 -10.98
C ASN A 34 -3.42 3.74 -10.88
N LEU A 35 -3.27 4.29 -9.66
CA LEU A 35 -3.13 5.72 -9.37
C LEU A 35 -4.22 6.61 -9.99
N THR A 36 -5.45 6.10 -10.12
CA THR A 36 -6.53 6.77 -10.87
C THR A 36 -7.00 8.06 -10.19
N TYR A 37 -7.38 8.00 -8.91
CA TYR A 37 -7.76 9.18 -8.12
C TYR A 37 -6.67 9.58 -7.13
N ALA A 38 -5.97 8.60 -6.55
CA ALA A 38 -4.91 8.82 -5.57
C ALA A 38 -3.62 9.39 -6.19
N GLY A 39 -3.47 9.29 -7.52
CA GLY A 39 -2.34 9.88 -8.26
C GLY A 39 -2.54 11.33 -8.68
N ASN A 40 -3.75 11.89 -8.54
CA ASN A 40 -4.00 13.28 -8.88
C ASN A 40 -3.77 14.17 -7.65
N LEU A 41 -2.51 14.51 -7.42
CA LEU A 41 -2.04 15.40 -6.34
C LEU A 41 -2.15 16.91 -6.67
N LEU A 42 -2.87 17.25 -7.75
CA LEU A 42 -3.06 18.62 -8.25
C LEU A 42 -4.39 19.22 -7.81
#